data_AF-A0A2E1YB02-F1
#
_entry.id   AF-A0A2E1YB02-F1
#
_cell.length_a   1.000
_cell.length_b   1.000
_cell.length_c   1.000
_cell.angle_alpha   90.00
_cell.angle_beta   90.00
_cell.angle_gamma   90.00
#
_symmetry.space_group_name_H-M   'P 1'
#
loop_
_entity.id
_entity.type
_entity.pdbx_description
1 polymer ?
#
loop_
_entity_poly.entity_id
_entity_poly.type
_entity_poly.pdbx_seq_one_letter_code
_entity_poly.pdbx_strand_id
1 'polypeptide(L)'
;MALLLPAIAQAEPADIDVAARGVVRVVILGQSSNDEIYPVSHGTGFAVAPNKIVTNAHVVRDAMSDGDLRIGIVPSGGGEAVYGQIIAVNSRTDLALVEVTGDLRLPPLAITSREVADSGQVVSVGYPMNVDRAQGLAMSDIFRSMPPVKSPGFVSGARPSRQFDTILHTAPIARGNSGGPLLDPCGRVVGVNSFGADNEGGDAEFFFAVSNRELLPFLRENDVTPRTNDSPCRSLADLDAAEKERLDAERVEALQKLAQRTEETREKRERALLKAQLGVAQDREDRMALAFVLLLVAFGLGLWGWSHRERTDPEAEAEDAPLRHKKANIAFALAGFLIVVALIAFVTRPGLDEIDRRVAADMQDGTAASGGSDPLAANAGGDGSFVCHILPERSRITNAETPELIFDWTAEGCVNERTQYGYASGNWSRVFVPNEEDAVAVNSFDPDRRIFRSERYLLPRSAMSDAREARGKYKAPSCGAQGAASTLGDLQGEVLGQLPRQPNERLVYQCEPNEGQ
;
A
#
# COMPACT_ATOMS: atom_id res chain seq x y z
N MET A 1 12.65 22.29 -10.85
CA MET A 1 11.51 22.06 -11.75
C MET A 1 11.82 20.81 -12.55
N ALA A 2 11.61 19.63 -11.96
CA ALA A 2 11.77 18.35 -12.65
C ALA A 2 10.54 18.15 -13.53
N LEU A 3 10.75 18.05 -14.84
CA LEU A 3 9.71 17.66 -15.79
C LEU A 3 9.35 16.20 -15.49
N LEU A 4 8.23 15.99 -14.81
CA LEU A 4 7.56 14.70 -14.75
C LEU A 4 7.10 14.37 -16.18
N LEU A 5 7.90 13.57 -16.89
CA LEU A 5 7.41 12.87 -18.07
C LEU A 5 6.27 11.95 -17.61
N PRO A 6 5.11 11.95 -18.28
CA PRO A 6 4.06 11.02 -17.94
C PRO A 6 4.62 9.60 -18.09
N ALA A 7 4.55 8.81 -17.02
CA ALA A 7 4.87 7.41 -17.07
C ALA A 7 4.00 6.78 -18.17
N ILE A 8 4.63 6.33 -19.25
CA ILE A 8 3.98 5.48 -20.23
C ILE A 8 3.49 4.28 -19.43
N ALA A 9 2.19 4.01 -19.44
CA ALA A 9 1.64 2.81 -18.81
C ALA A 9 2.34 1.58 -19.42
N GLN A 10 3.35 1.06 -18.74
CA GLN A 10 4.01 -0.18 -19.10
C GLN A 10 3.11 -1.28 -18.55
N ALA A 11 2.36 -1.96 -19.40
CA ALA A 11 1.72 -3.18 -18.97
C ALA A 11 2.65 -4.37 -19.09
N GLU A 12 2.42 -5.34 -18.21
CA GLU A 12 3.10 -6.62 -18.29
C GLU A 12 2.31 -7.52 -19.25
N PRO A 13 2.98 -8.21 -20.20
CA PRO A 13 2.33 -9.18 -21.09
C PRO A 13 1.49 -10.22 -20.34
N ALA A 14 1.82 -10.47 -19.07
CA ALA A 14 1.09 -11.36 -18.18
C ALA A 14 -0.38 -10.94 -17.97
N ASP A 15 -0.75 -9.66 -18.05
CA ASP A 15 -2.14 -9.22 -17.85
C ASP A 15 -3.05 -9.69 -18.98
N ILE A 16 -2.56 -9.56 -20.22
CA ILE A 16 -3.26 -10.05 -21.40
C ILE A 16 -3.39 -11.57 -21.34
N ASP A 17 -2.36 -12.28 -20.85
CA ASP A 17 -2.39 -13.73 -20.67
C ASP A 17 -3.44 -14.15 -19.64
N VAL A 18 -3.60 -13.38 -18.57
CA VAL A 18 -4.60 -13.60 -17.54
C VAL A 18 -6.00 -13.36 -18.08
N ALA A 19 -6.24 -12.22 -18.72
CA ALA A 19 -7.54 -11.90 -19.32
C ALA A 19 -7.92 -12.94 -20.41
N ALA A 20 -6.95 -13.41 -21.18
CA ALA A 20 -7.14 -14.44 -22.21
C ALA A 20 -7.67 -15.78 -21.67
N ARG A 21 -7.52 -16.07 -20.36
CA ARG A 21 -8.09 -17.29 -19.74
C ARG A 21 -9.63 -17.27 -19.70
N GLY A 22 -10.24 -16.09 -19.68
CA GLY A 22 -11.70 -15.93 -19.73
C GLY A 22 -12.22 -15.78 -21.17
N VAL A 23 -11.35 -15.81 -22.17
CA VAL A 23 -11.72 -15.78 -23.59
C VAL A 23 -11.97 -17.20 -24.08
N VAL A 24 -13.07 -17.37 -24.83
CA VAL A 24 -13.53 -18.66 -25.35
C VAL A 24 -13.73 -18.60 -26.85
N ARG A 25 -13.66 -19.76 -27.50
CA ARG A 25 -14.16 -19.91 -28.86
C ARG A 25 -15.64 -20.25 -28.79
N VAL A 26 -16.44 -19.50 -29.54
CA VAL A 26 -17.89 -19.74 -29.68
C VAL A 26 -18.09 -20.39 -31.03
N VAL A 27 -18.69 -21.58 -31.07
CA VAL A 27 -18.84 -22.36 -32.28
C VAL A 27 -20.31 -22.69 -32.47
N ILE A 28 -20.86 -22.42 -33.65
CA ILE A 28 -22.21 -22.84 -34.02
C ILE A 28 -22.11 -24.23 -34.64
N LEU A 29 -22.89 -25.16 -34.11
CA LEU A 29 -22.79 -26.58 -34.40
C LEU A 29 -24.07 -27.05 -35.06
N GLY A 30 -23.93 -27.73 -36.19
CA GLY A 30 -24.98 -28.51 -36.80
C GLY A 30 -24.75 -30.00 -36.55
N GLN A 31 -25.82 -30.78 -36.68
CA GLN A 31 -25.79 -32.23 -36.56
C GLN A 31 -26.29 -32.83 -37.87
N SER A 32 -25.46 -33.67 -38.49
CA SER A 32 -25.82 -34.37 -39.72
C SER A 32 -26.77 -35.53 -39.43
N SER A 33 -27.43 -36.08 -40.46
CA SER A 33 -28.31 -37.25 -40.35
C SER A 33 -27.62 -38.51 -39.82
N ASN A 34 -26.28 -38.54 -39.84
CA ASN A 34 -25.44 -39.62 -39.30
C ASN A 34 -24.92 -39.34 -37.88
N ASP A 35 -25.49 -38.37 -37.16
CA ASP A 35 -25.07 -37.96 -35.81
C ASP A 35 -23.69 -37.28 -35.73
N GLU A 36 -23.10 -36.95 -36.88
CA GLU A 36 -21.83 -36.24 -36.95
C GLU A 36 -22.02 -34.75 -36.70
N ILE A 37 -21.30 -34.22 -35.70
CA ILE A 37 -21.29 -32.79 -35.36
C ILE A 37 -20.30 -32.08 -36.27
N TYR A 38 -20.75 -31.03 -36.94
CA TYR A 38 -19.90 -30.19 -37.77
C TYR A 38 -20.06 -28.71 -37.40
N PRO A 39 -18.99 -27.89 -37.44
CA PRO A 39 -19.11 -26.47 -37.21
C PRO A 39 -19.70 -25.77 -38.45
N VAL A 40 -20.69 -24.93 -38.23
CA VAL A 40 -21.34 -24.07 -39.23
C VAL A 40 -20.59 -22.75 -39.33
N SER A 41 -20.35 -22.13 -38.18
CA SER A 41 -19.67 -20.84 -38.05
C SER A 41 -18.98 -20.78 -36.68
N HIS A 42 -18.04 -19.85 -36.52
CA HIS A 42 -17.41 -19.62 -35.21
C HIS A 42 -17.04 -18.15 -35.03
N GLY A 43 -16.89 -17.78 -33.77
CA GLY A 43 -16.42 -16.48 -33.31
C GLY A 43 -15.67 -16.65 -31.99
N THR A 44 -15.51 -15.52 -31.31
CA THR A 44 -14.92 -15.46 -29.99
C THR A 44 -15.97 -14.92 -29.01
N GLY A 45 -15.84 -15.29 -27.74
CA GLY A 45 -16.57 -14.66 -26.65
C GLY A 45 -15.65 -14.48 -25.44
N PHE A 46 -16.09 -13.75 -24.43
CA PHE A 46 -15.37 -13.66 -23.15
C PHE A 46 -16.32 -13.65 -21.97
N ALA A 47 -15.84 -14.18 -20.85
CA ALA A 47 -16.61 -14.28 -19.62
C ALA A 47 -16.82 -12.91 -18.97
N VAL A 48 -18.07 -12.60 -18.64
CA VAL A 48 -18.49 -11.43 -17.84
C VAL A 48 -19.01 -11.83 -16.46
N ALA A 49 -19.31 -13.12 -16.28
CA ALA A 49 -19.55 -13.79 -15.01
C ALA A 49 -19.07 -15.24 -15.13
N PRO A 50 -18.94 -16.01 -14.03
CA PRO A 50 -18.37 -17.37 -14.07
C PRO A 50 -19.03 -18.31 -15.07
N ASN A 51 -20.33 -18.13 -15.36
CA ASN A 51 -21.10 -18.93 -16.30
C ASN A 51 -21.71 -18.10 -17.45
N LYS A 52 -21.39 -16.80 -17.58
CA LYS A 52 -21.98 -15.92 -18.61
C LYS A 52 -20.91 -15.31 -19.49
N ILE A 53 -21.15 -15.35 -20.80
CA ILE A 53 -20.22 -14.98 -21.85
C ILE A 53 -20.86 -13.94 -22.75
N VAL A 54 -20.13 -12.89 -23.07
CA VAL A 54 -20.51 -11.95 -24.13
C VAL A 54 -19.84 -12.34 -25.44
N THR A 55 -20.59 -12.21 -26.52
CA THR A 55 -20.12 -12.32 -27.91
C THR A 55 -20.92 -11.35 -28.78
N ASN A 56 -20.70 -11.35 -30.09
CA ASN A 56 -21.53 -10.55 -31.00
C ASN A 56 -22.86 -11.24 -31.34
N ALA A 57 -23.89 -10.45 -31.59
CA ALA A 57 -25.20 -10.96 -32.03
C ALA A 57 -25.08 -11.73 -33.35
N HIS A 58 -24.25 -11.25 -34.28
CA HIS A 58 -24.07 -11.91 -35.56
C HIS A 58 -23.35 -13.27 -35.47
N VAL A 59 -22.60 -13.54 -34.40
CA VAL A 59 -21.92 -14.83 -34.16
C VAL A 59 -22.94 -15.92 -33.82
N VAL A 60 -23.98 -15.58 -33.06
CA VAL A 60 -25.02 -16.52 -32.61
C VAL A 60 -26.26 -16.55 -33.50
N ARG A 61 -26.30 -15.71 -34.53
CA ARG A 61 -27.47 -15.50 -35.41
C ARG A 61 -27.97 -16.77 -36.11
N ASP A 62 -27.06 -17.64 -36.53
CA ASP A 62 -27.43 -18.91 -37.18
C ASP A 62 -28.21 -19.78 -36.19
N ALA A 63 -27.72 -19.91 -34.95
CA ALA A 63 -28.41 -20.65 -33.87
C ALA A 63 -29.71 -20.00 -33.39
N MET A 64 -29.95 -18.72 -33.68
CA MET A 64 -31.25 -18.08 -33.46
C MET A 64 -32.25 -18.39 -34.58
N SER A 65 -31.75 -18.63 -35.79
CA SER A 65 -32.57 -18.77 -37.00
C SER A 65 -32.95 -20.22 -37.28
N ASP A 66 -32.17 -21.17 -36.75
CA ASP A 66 -32.36 -22.61 -36.90
C ASP A 66 -32.27 -23.29 -35.52
N GLY A 67 -33.37 -23.93 -35.10
CA GLY A 67 -33.48 -24.58 -33.79
C GLY A 67 -32.69 -25.89 -33.67
N ASP A 68 -32.22 -26.45 -34.78
CA ASP A 68 -31.39 -27.65 -34.79
C ASP A 68 -29.91 -27.31 -34.55
N LEU A 69 -29.55 -26.02 -34.64
CA LEU A 69 -28.20 -25.55 -34.36
C LEU A 69 -27.97 -25.31 -32.88
N ARG A 70 -26.76 -25.64 -32.41
CA ARG A 70 -26.36 -25.52 -31.00
C ARG A 70 -25.13 -24.63 -30.87
N ILE A 71 -24.96 -24.00 -29.70
CA ILE A 71 -23.77 -23.20 -29.40
C ILE A 71 -22.81 -24.06 -28.58
N GLY A 72 -21.61 -24.29 -29.11
CA GLY A 72 -20.47 -24.87 -28.39
C GLY A 72 -19.55 -23.77 -27.87
N ILE A 73 -19.10 -23.93 -26.63
CA ILE A 73 -18.15 -23.06 -25.94
C ILE A 73 -16.88 -23.86 -25.67
N VAL A 74 -15.76 -23.42 -26.24
CA VAL A 74 -14.46 -24.05 -26.07
C VAL A 74 -13.56 -23.14 -25.22
N PRO A 75 -13.18 -23.56 -23.99
CA PRO A 75 -12.33 -22.74 -23.11
C PRO A 75 -10.90 -22.65 -23.62
N SER A 76 -10.17 -21.58 -23.26
CA SER A 76 -8.76 -21.40 -23.63
C SER A 76 -7.77 -22.17 -22.75
N GLY A 77 -8.14 -22.45 -21.50
CA GLY A 77 -7.26 -23.01 -20.46
C GLY A 77 -7.24 -24.54 -20.35
N GLY A 78 -7.72 -25.25 -21.36
CA GLY A 78 -7.96 -26.70 -21.32
C GLY A 78 -9.35 -27.08 -20.82
N GLY A 79 -9.76 -28.33 -21.06
CA GLY A 79 -11.08 -28.85 -20.71
C GLY A 79 -11.93 -29.15 -21.94
N GLU A 80 -13.05 -29.83 -21.73
CA GLU A 80 -13.98 -30.21 -22.80
C GLU A 80 -14.83 -29.02 -23.24
N ALA A 81 -15.24 -29.04 -24.50
CA ALA A 81 -16.23 -28.10 -25.00
C ALA A 81 -17.59 -28.37 -24.35
N VAL A 82 -18.31 -27.32 -24.02
CA VAL A 82 -19.63 -27.40 -23.37
C VAL A 82 -20.68 -26.63 -24.17
N TYR A 83 -21.96 -26.92 -23.98
CA TYR A 83 -23.01 -26.19 -24.66
C TYR A 83 -23.33 -24.86 -23.97
N GLY A 84 -23.72 -23.88 -24.76
CA GLY A 84 -24.24 -22.59 -24.32
C GLY A 84 -25.71 -22.37 -24.73
N GLN A 85 -26.41 -21.54 -23.98
CA GLN A 85 -27.76 -21.07 -24.27
C GLN A 85 -27.77 -19.55 -24.41
N ILE A 86 -28.47 -19.05 -25.43
CA ILE A 86 -28.67 -17.60 -25.61
C ILE A 86 -29.62 -17.10 -24.51
N ILE A 87 -29.16 -16.11 -23.74
CA ILE A 87 -29.96 -15.42 -22.72
C ILE A 87 -30.58 -14.16 -23.28
N ALA A 88 -29.78 -13.37 -24.01
CA ALA A 88 -30.21 -12.09 -24.56
C ALA A 88 -29.43 -11.75 -25.83
N VAL A 89 -30.09 -11.03 -26.73
CA VAL A 89 -29.49 -10.55 -27.98
C VAL A 89 -29.97 -9.13 -28.23
N ASN A 90 -29.02 -8.23 -28.47
CA ASN A 90 -29.28 -6.90 -28.97
C ASN A 90 -28.64 -6.75 -30.36
N SER A 91 -29.45 -6.97 -31.40
CA SER A 91 -28.98 -6.87 -32.79
C SER A 91 -28.61 -5.43 -33.19
N ARG A 92 -29.07 -4.40 -32.47
CA ARG A 92 -28.74 -3.00 -32.76
C ARG A 92 -27.30 -2.68 -32.42
N THR A 93 -26.83 -3.15 -31.26
CA THR A 93 -25.45 -2.94 -30.77
C THR A 93 -24.54 -4.13 -31.10
N ASP A 94 -25.06 -5.12 -31.82
CA ASP A 94 -24.37 -6.36 -32.17
C ASP A 94 -23.81 -7.11 -30.95
N LEU A 95 -24.58 -7.20 -29.85
CA LEU A 95 -24.19 -7.90 -28.63
C LEU A 95 -25.12 -9.09 -28.35
N ALA A 96 -24.55 -10.18 -27.84
CA ALA A 96 -25.29 -11.32 -27.33
C ALA A 96 -24.70 -11.81 -25.99
N LEU A 97 -25.57 -12.26 -25.11
CA LEU A 97 -25.24 -12.88 -23.84
C LEU A 97 -25.58 -14.36 -23.92
N VAL A 98 -24.59 -15.20 -23.65
CA VAL A 98 -24.70 -16.66 -23.67
C VAL A 98 -24.38 -17.19 -22.27
N GLU A 99 -25.22 -18.07 -21.75
CA GLU A 99 -24.98 -18.79 -20.50
C GLU A 99 -24.45 -20.19 -20.79
N VAL A 100 -23.43 -20.60 -20.03
CA VAL A 100 -22.84 -21.93 -20.10
C VAL A 100 -23.72 -22.91 -19.33
N THR A 101 -24.13 -24.00 -19.99
CA THR A 101 -25.12 -24.96 -19.44
C THR A 101 -24.52 -26.08 -18.58
N GLY A 102 -23.19 -26.16 -18.47
CA GLY A 102 -22.48 -27.18 -17.66
C GLY A 102 -21.73 -26.60 -16.46
N ASP A 103 -20.87 -27.44 -15.86
CA ASP A 103 -20.08 -27.08 -14.67
C ASP A 103 -18.86 -26.21 -14.97
N LEU A 104 -18.61 -25.89 -16.24
CA LEU A 104 -17.52 -25.01 -16.63
C LEU A 104 -17.70 -23.63 -15.97
N ARG A 105 -16.67 -23.20 -15.24
CA ARG A 105 -16.54 -21.86 -14.67
C ARG A 105 -15.36 -21.15 -15.32
N LEU A 106 -15.62 -19.96 -15.84
CA LEU A 106 -14.64 -19.13 -16.53
C LEU A 106 -14.26 -17.94 -15.65
N PRO A 107 -12.99 -17.50 -15.64
CA PRO A 107 -12.61 -16.29 -14.94
C PRO A 107 -13.22 -15.07 -15.66
N PRO A 108 -14.08 -14.27 -15.02
CA PRO A 108 -14.65 -13.08 -15.63
C PRO A 108 -13.56 -12.05 -15.93
N LEU A 109 -13.67 -11.32 -17.03
CA LEU A 109 -12.77 -10.21 -17.33
C LEU A 109 -13.27 -8.93 -16.65
N ALA A 110 -12.32 -8.11 -16.19
CA ALA A 110 -12.63 -6.76 -15.73
C ALA A 110 -12.90 -5.84 -16.92
N ILE A 111 -13.94 -5.02 -16.82
CA ILE A 111 -14.35 -4.05 -17.83
C ILE A 111 -14.03 -2.66 -17.30
N THR A 112 -13.39 -1.79 -18.09
CA THR A 112 -13.21 -0.39 -17.67
C THR A 112 -14.38 0.47 -18.14
N SER A 113 -14.88 1.35 -17.28
CA SER A 113 -15.82 2.39 -17.66
C SER A 113 -15.12 3.64 -18.23
N ARG A 114 -13.79 3.73 -18.04
CA ARG A 114 -12.97 4.83 -18.56
C ARG A 114 -12.86 4.75 -20.07
N GLU A 115 -12.92 5.91 -20.70
CA GLU A 115 -12.57 6.05 -22.10
C GLU A 115 -11.09 5.74 -22.29
N VAL A 116 -10.80 4.95 -23.33
CA VAL A 116 -9.43 4.72 -23.75
C VAL A 116 -8.91 6.01 -24.37
N ALA A 117 -7.75 6.46 -23.91
CA ALA A 117 -7.09 7.61 -24.49
C ALA A 117 -6.81 7.38 -25.98
N ASP A 118 -6.92 8.43 -26.79
CA ASP A 118 -6.46 8.41 -28.17
C ASP A 118 -5.00 7.96 -28.22
N SER A 119 -4.65 7.13 -29.22
CA SER A 119 -3.33 6.49 -29.33
C SER A 119 -2.97 5.55 -28.16
N GLY A 120 -3.95 5.16 -27.33
CA GLY A 120 -3.78 4.13 -26.32
C GLY A 120 -3.48 2.78 -26.96
N GLN A 121 -2.53 2.03 -26.40
CA GLN A 121 -2.26 0.65 -26.82
C GLN A 121 -3.47 -0.24 -26.49
N VAL A 122 -3.80 -1.14 -27.41
CA VAL A 122 -4.85 -2.13 -27.23
C VAL A 122 -4.43 -3.47 -27.82
N VAL A 123 -5.01 -4.55 -27.32
CA VAL A 123 -4.76 -5.91 -27.81
C VAL A 123 -6.10 -6.57 -28.11
N SER A 124 -6.29 -6.99 -29.35
CA SER A 124 -7.41 -7.86 -29.72
C SER A 124 -7.07 -9.29 -29.33
N VAL A 125 -7.97 -9.95 -28.61
CA VAL A 125 -7.79 -11.35 -28.20
C VAL A 125 -8.93 -12.20 -28.77
N GLY A 126 -8.59 -13.28 -29.48
CA GLY A 126 -9.59 -14.18 -30.03
C GLY A 126 -9.05 -15.32 -30.87
N TYR A 127 -9.92 -15.91 -31.67
CA TYR A 127 -9.66 -17.13 -32.44
C TYR A 127 -9.83 -16.90 -33.95
N PRO A 128 -8.83 -16.32 -34.62
CA PRO A 128 -8.92 -15.97 -36.02
C PRO A 128 -8.74 -17.19 -36.94
N MET A 129 -9.72 -17.41 -37.80
CA MET A 129 -9.78 -18.56 -38.73
C MET A 129 -8.58 -18.66 -39.67
N ASN A 130 -8.01 -17.53 -40.09
CA ASN A 130 -6.84 -17.52 -40.97
C ASN A 130 -5.57 -18.06 -40.27
N VAL A 131 -5.44 -17.88 -38.96
CA VAL A 131 -4.34 -18.47 -38.18
C VAL A 131 -4.53 -19.96 -38.04
N ASP A 132 -5.76 -20.41 -37.72
CA ASP A 132 -6.08 -21.85 -37.64
C ASP A 132 -5.74 -22.55 -38.97
N ARG A 133 -6.13 -21.95 -40.11
CA ARG A 133 -5.81 -22.48 -41.45
C ARG A 133 -4.32 -22.46 -41.75
N ALA A 134 -3.60 -21.39 -41.40
CA ALA A 134 -2.16 -21.28 -41.62
C ALA A 134 -1.38 -22.32 -40.80
N GLN A 135 -1.91 -22.74 -39.66
CA GLN A 135 -1.37 -23.82 -38.83
C GLN A 135 -1.77 -25.22 -39.32
N GLY A 136 -2.57 -25.33 -40.38
CA GLY A 136 -3.00 -26.60 -40.94
C GLY A 136 -4.07 -27.32 -40.10
N LEU A 137 -4.77 -26.60 -39.23
CA LEU A 137 -5.84 -27.18 -38.41
C LEU A 137 -7.02 -27.59 -39.28
N ALA A 138 -7.53 -28.80 -39.06
CA ALA A 138 -8.74 -29.27 -39.68
C ALA A 138 -9.95 -28.58 -39.03
N MET A 139 -11.09 -28.58 -39.73
CA MET A 139 -12.32 -27.98 -39.22
C MET A 139 -12.80 -28.63 -37.90
N SER A 140 -12.49 -29.92 -37.70
CA SER A 140 -12.73 -30.64 -36.44
C SER A 140 -11.82 -30.21 -35.29
N ASP A 141 -10.70 -29.53 -35.54
CA ASP A 141 -9.80 -29.07 -34.48
C ASP A 141 -10.31 -27.81 -33.78
N ILE A 142 -11.38 -27.20 -34.30
CA ILE A 142 -12.07 -26.05 -33.69
C ILE A 142 -12.56 -26.36 -32.27
N PHE A 143 -12.89 -27.63 -31.99
CA PHE A 143 -13.34 -28.12 -30.68
C PHE A 143 -12.21 -28.30 -29.66
N ARG A 144 -10.95 -28.25 -30.10
CA ARG A 144 -9.81 -28.41 -29.19
C ARG A 144 -9.56 -27.10 -28.46
N SER A 145 -9.38 -27.21 -27.15
CA SER A 145 -8.94 -26.08 -26.34
C SER A 145 -7.55 -25.63 -26.79
N MET A 146 -7.45 -24.35 -27.13
CA MET A 146 -6.21 -23.71 -27.58
C MET A 146 -6.10 -22.30 -27.00
N PRO A 147 -4.88 -21.79 -26.80
CA PRO A 147 -4.67 -20.38 -26.45
C PRO A 147 -5.21 -19.46 -27.56
N PRO A 148 -5.85 -18.32 -27.21
CA PRO A 148 -6.26 -17.35 -28.21
C PRO A 148 -5.05 -16.59 -28.78
N VAL A 149 -5.23 -16.08 -30.00
CA VAL A 149 -4.28 -15.17 -30.65
C VAL A 149 -4.43 -13.77 -30.04
N LYS A 150 -3.29 -13.11 -29.82
CA LYS A 150 -3.20 -11.75 -29.26
C LYS A 150 -2.59 -10.84 -30.31
N SER A 151 -3.35 -9.85 -30.75
CA SER A 151 -2.98 -8.95 -31.85
C SER A 151 -2.90 -7.51 -31.32
N PRO A 152 -1.69 -6.97 -31.09
CA PRO A 152 -1.52 -5.62 -30.57
C PRO A 152 -1.82 -4.55 -31.62
N GLY A 153 -2.23 -3.38 -31.17
CA GLY A 153 -2.43 -2.18 -31.98
C GLY A 153 -2.73 -0.96 -31.11
N PHE A 154 -3.34 0.06 -31.71
CA PHE A 154 -3.61 1.34 -31.06
C PHE A 154 -5.02 1.82 -31.32
N VAL A 155 -5.61 2.52 -30.35
CA VAL A 155 -6.85 3.26 -30.54
C VAL A 155 -6.57 4.44 -31.48
N SER A 156 -7.33 4.49 -32.57
CA SER A 156 -7.30 5.57 -33.56
C SER A 156 -8.39 6.62 -33.33
N GLY A 157 -9.31 6.37 -32.39
CA GLY A 157 -10.26 7.34 -31.87
C GLY A 157 -11.61 6.72 -31.52
N ALA A 158 -12.39 7.44 -30.70
CA ALA A 158 -13.82 7.17 -30.54
C ALA A 158 -14.55 7.70 -31.78
N ARG A 159 -15.12 6.81 -32.59
CA ARG A 159 -15.89 7.16 -33.78
C ARG A 159 -17.26 6.52 -33.62
N PRO A 160 -18.28 7.24 -33.16
CA PRO A 160 -19.63 6.70 -33.14
C PRO A 160 -19.95 6.21 -34.56
N SER A 161 -20.29 4.94 -34.71
CA SER A 161 -20.87 4.48 -35.97
C SER A 161 -22.23 5.17 -36.15
N ARG A 162 -22.83 5.11 -37.33
CA ARG A 162 -24.18 5.66 -37.53
C ARG A 162 -25.26 4.98 -36.67
N GLN A 163 -24.96 3.87 -35.97
CA GLN A 163 -25.94 3.02 -35.30
C GLN A 163 -25.71 2.86 -33.78
N PHE A 164 -24.45 2.86 -33.32
CA PHE A 164 -24.06 2.71 -31.91
C PHE A 164 -22.59 3.15 -31.70
N ASP A 165 -22.19 3.32 -30.44
CA ASP A 165 -20.84 3.75 -30.06
C ASP A 165 -19.78 2.66 -30.36
N THR A 166 -18.76 3.01 -31.14
CA THR A 166 -17.64 2.12 -31.46
C THR A 166 -16.28 2.76 -31.20
N ILE A 167 -15.29 1.89 -30.99
CA ILE A 167 -13.88 2.22 -30.86
C ILE A 167 -13.19 1.84 -32.17
N LEU A 168 -12.51 2.81 -32.78
CA LEU A 168 -11.66 2.58 -33.94
C LEU A 168 -10.26 2.21 -33.47
N HIS A 169 -9.70 1.12 -33.98
CA HIS A 169 -8.35 0.67 -33.64
C HIS A 169 -7.60 0.04 -34.81
N THR A 170 -6.30 -0.13 -34.63
CA THR A 170 -5.40 -0.80 -35.59
C THR A 170 -5.02 -2.22 -35.19
N ALA A 171 -5.45 -2.69 -34.00
CA ALA A 171 -5.21 -4.07 -33.58
C ALA A 171 -5.84 -5.05 -34.60
N PRO A 172 -5.05 -5.88 -35.30
CA PRO A 172 -5.57 -6.71 -36.38
C PRO A 172 -6.71 -7.64 -35.94
N ILE A 173 -7.80 -7.66 -36.70
CA ILE A 173 -8.84 -8.68 -36.57
C ILE A 173 -9.10 -9.40 -37.89
N ALA A 174 -9.40 -10.69 -37.78
CA ALA A 174 -9.87 -11.51 -38.89
C ALA A 174 -11.17 -12.21 -38.49
N ARG A 175 -11.84 -12.85 -39.46
CA ARG A 175 -13.00 -13.70 -39.19
C ARG A 175 -12.66 -14.69 -38.07
N GLY A 176 -13.50 -14.74 -37.05
CA GLY A 176 -13.29 -15.53 -35.84
C GLY A 176 -12.93 -14.71 -34.60
N ASN A 177 -12.37 -13.49 -34.74
CA ASN A 177 -12.13 -12.59 -33.61
C ASN A 177 -13.39 -11.86 -33.13
N SER A 178 -14.42 -11.75 -33.98
CA SER A 178 -15.69 -11.10 -33.64
C SER A 178 -16.31 -11.72 -32.39
N GLY A 179 -16.70 -10.86 -31.46
CA GLY A 179 -17.23 -11.18 -30.13
C GLY A 179 -16.17 -11.31 -29.05
N GLY A 180 -14.88 -11.35 -29.41
CA GLY A 180 -13.77 -11.33 -28.47
C GLY A 180 -13.50 -9.95 -27.88
N PRO A 181 -12.75 -9.85 -26.77
CA PRO A 181 -12.48 -8.59 -26.15
C PRO A 181 -11.35 -7.83 -26.87
N LEU A 182 -11.53 -6.50 -26.95
CA LEU A 182 -10.43 -5.56 -27.12
C LEU A 182 -9.96 -5.17 -25.72
N LEU A 183 -8.69 -5.41 -25.42
CA LEU A 183 -8.11 -5.19 -24.10
C LEU A 183 -7.20 -3.97 -24.10
N ASP A 184 -7.21 -3.23 -23.00
CA ASP A 184 -6.12 -2.31 -22.69
C ASP A 184 -4.87 -3.08 -22.23
N PRO A 185 -3.74 -2.40 -22.02
CA PRO A 185 -2.51 -3.06 -21.63
C PRO A 185 -2.65 -3.82 -20.28
N CYS A 186 -3.51 -3.33 -19.37
CA CYS A 186 -3.79 -3.98 -18.09
C CYS A 186 -4.80 -5.13 -18.17
N GLY A 187 -5.13 -5.63 -19.36
CA GLY A 187 -6.03 -6.76 -19.55
C GLY A 187 -7.50 -6.44 -19.28
N ARG A 188 -7.86 -5.15 -19.20
CA ARG A 188 -9.24 -4.72 -19.00
C ARG A 188 -9.92 -4.59 -20.35
N VAL A 189 -11.16 -5.06 -20.44
CA VAL A 189 -11.98 -4.92 -21.65
C VAL A 189 -12.27 -3.45 -21.85
N VAL A 190 -11.94 -2.95 -23.04
CA VAL A 190 -12.29 -1.61 -23.52
C VAL A 190 -13.40 -1.63 -24.57
N GLY A 191 -13.60 -2.77 -25.22
CA GLY A 191 -14.70 -2.99 -26.16
C GLY A 191 -14.78 -4.44 -26.63
N VAL A 192 -15.75 -4.73 -27.50
CA VAL A 192 -15.98 -6.06 -28.08
C VAL A 192 -15.67 -6.02 -29.58
N ASN A 193 -14.64 -6.74 -30.02
CA ASN A 193 -14.23 -6.79 -31.43
C ASN A 193 -15.42 -7.20 -32.31
N SER A 194 -15.66 -6.50 -33.43
CA SER A 194 -16.80 -6.82 -34.31
C SER A 194 -16.39 -6.93 -35.78
N PHE A 195 -16.09 -5.82 -36.48
CA PHE A 195 -15.84 -5.79 -37.93
C PHE A 195 -14.67 -4.88 -38.33
N GLY A 196 -14.11 -5.13 -39.51
CA GLY A 196 -13.11 -4.26 -40.16
C GLY A 196 -13.74 -3.28 -41.14
N ALA A 197 -13.02 -2.21 -41.48
CA ALA A 197 -13.36 -1.37 -42.62
C ALA A 197 -13.07 -2.14 -43.93
N ASP A 198 -14.00 -2.08 -44.89
CA ASP A 198 -13.70 -2.52 -46.24
C ASP A 198 -12.74 -1.52 -46.89
N ASN A 199 -11.54 -1.99 -47.21
CA ASN A 199 -10.54 -1.20 -47.90
C ASN A 199 -10.79 -1.32 -49.41
N GLU A 200 -11.39 -0.30 -50.03
CA GLU A 200 -11.54 -0.17 -51.49
C GLU A 200 -10.16 0.05 -52.19
N GLY A 201 -9.17 -0.79 -51.90
CA GLY A 201 -7.81 -0.74 -52.46
C GLY A 201 -6.79 0.12 -51.70
N GLY A 202 -7.08 0.53 -50.46
CA GLY A 202 -6.12 1.23 -49.59
C GLY A 202 -5.37 0.30 -48.63
N ASP A 203 -4.12 0.66 -48.30
CA ASP A 203 -3.24 -0.13 -47.40
C ASP A 203 -3.54 0.05 -45.90
N ALA A 204 -4.43 0.97 -45.52
CA ALA A 204 -4.73 1.25 -44.11
C ALA A 204 -5.85 0.34 -43.59
N GLU A 205 -5.52 -0.63 -42.74
CA GLU A 205 -6.50 -1.50 -42.07
C GLU A 205 -6.98 -0.88 -40.75
N PHE A 206 -8.25 -0.51 -40.72
CA PHE A 206 -8.94 -0.05 -39.52
C PHE A 206 -10.01 -1.05 -39.08
N PHE A 207 -10.15 -1.19 -37.77
CA PHE A 207 -11.04 -2.16 -37.17
C PHE A 207 -11.90 -1.51 -36.09
N PHE A 208 -13.08 -2.10 -35.86
CA PHE A 208 -14.09 -1.58 -34.95
C PHE A 208 -14.42 -2.58 -33.85
N ALA A 209 -14.49 -2.05 -32.62
CA ALA A 209 -15.04 -2.74 -31.46
C ALA A 209 -16.27 -1.99 -30.94
N VAL A 210 -17.28 -2.73 -30.50
CA VAL A 210 -18.43 -2.19 -29.76
C VAL A 210 -17.93 -1.58 -28.45
N SER A 211 -18.28 -0.33 -28.18
CA SER A 211 -17.81 0.39 -26.99
C SER A 211 -18.36 -0.19 -25.69
N ASN A 212 -17.61 -0.06 -24.60
CA ASN A 212 -18.13 -0.37 -23.26
C ASN A 212 -19.33 0.48 -22.85
N ARG A 213 -19.56 1.63 -23.51
CA ARG A 213 -20.76 2.44 -23.35
C ARG A 213 -22.03 1.71 -23.81
N GLU A 214 -21.91 0.74 -24.71
CA GLU A 214 -23.01 -0.15 -25.13
C GLU A 214 -23.03 -1.44 -24.30
N LEU A 215 -21.84 -2.00 -24.02
CA LEU A 215 -21.70 -3.25 -23.26
C LEU A 215 -22.22 -3.14 -21.83
N LEU A 216 -21.83 -2.11 -21.08
CA LEU A 216 -22.17 -1.99 -19.66
C LEU A 216 -23.69 -1.81 -19.43
N PRO A 217 -24.43 -1.00 -20.20
CA PRO A 217 -25.89 -1.00 -20.16
C PRO A 217 -26.49 -2.36 -20.53
N PHE A 218 -26.02 -2.99 -21.61
CA PHE A 218 -26.53 -4.30 -22.04
C PHE A 218 -26.39 -5.36 -20.93
N LEU A 219 -25.27 -5.38 -20.21
CA LEU A 219 -25.07 -6.30 -19.09
C LEU A 219 -26.02 -5.99 -17.91
N ARG A 220 -26.20 -4.71 -17.57
CA ARG A 220 -27.11 -4.29 -16.48
C ARG A 220 -28.57 -4.59 -16.80
N GLU A 221 -28.99 -4.42 -18.05
CA GLU A 221 -30.34 -4.74 -18.52
C GLU A 221 -30.67 -6.24 -18.44
N ASN A 222 -29.64 -7.10 -18.37
CA ASN A 222 -29.77 -8.56 -18.32
C ASN A 222 -29.28 -9.15 -16.98
N ASP A 223 -29.37 -8.37 -15.90
CA ASP A 223 -29.04 -8.77 -14.53
C ASP A 223 -27.63 -9.38 -14.39
N VAL A 224 -26.66 -8.81 -15.10
CA VAL A 224 -25.24 -9.13 -14.94
C VAL A 224 -24.56 -7.94 -14.27
N THR A 225 -23.93 -8.19 -13.12
CA THR A 225 -23.05 -7.22 -12.45
C THR A 225 -21.62 -7.45 -12.94
N PRO A 226 -21.14 -6.69 -13.95
CA PRO A 226 -19.78 -6.86 -14.44
C PRO A 226 -18.75 -6.45 -13.38
N ARG A 227 -17.58 -7.10 -13.41
CA ARG A 227 -16.41 -6.60 -12.68
C ARG A 227 -15.90 -5.35 -13.37
N THR A 228 -15.89 -4.23 -12.68
CA THR A 228 -15.40 -2.96 -13.22
C THR A 228 -14.07 -2.56 -12.60
N ASN A 229 -13.10 -2.13 -13.41
CA ASN A 229 -11.79 -1.68 -12.94
C ASN A 229 -11.37 -0.39 -13.63
N ASP A 230 -11.39 0.71 -12.88
CA ASP A 230 -11.05 2.05 -13.39
C ASP A 230 -9.76 2.62 -12.77
N SER A 231 -9.02 1.77 -12.04
CA SER A 231 -7.74 2.11 -11.45
C SER A 231 -6.70 2.45 -12.54
N PRO A 232 -5.72 3.32 -12.25
CA PRO A 232 -4.66 3.63 -13.20
C PRO A 232 -3.89 2.36 -13.60
N CYS A 233 -3.63 2.19 -14.90
CA CYS A 233 -2.84 1.07 -15.41
C CYS A 233 -1.34 1.31 -15.11
N ARG A 234 -0.78 0.61 -14.13
CA ARG A 234 0.62 0.74 -13.66
C ARG A 234 1.27 -0.62 -13.47
N SER A 235 2.51 -0.80 -13.92
CA SER A 235 3.26 -2.04 -13.65
C SER A 235 3.60 -2.19 -12.17
N LEU A 236 3.91 -3.42 -11.75
CA LEU A 236 4.45 -3.63 -10.40
C LEU A 236 5.80 -2.95 -10.21
N ALA A 237 6.63 -2.91 -11.26
CA ALA A 237 7.91 -2.19 -11.22
C ALA A 237 7.73 -0.70 -10.95
N ASP A 238 6.72 -0.05 -11.56
CA ASP A 238 6.41 1.37 -11.32
C ASP A 238 5.90 1.60 -9.88
N LEU A 239 5.13 0.65 -9.34
CA LEU A 239 4.66 0.71 -7.96
C LEU A 239 5.81 0.51 -6.97
N ASP A 240 6.69 -0.45 -7.22
CA ASP A 240 7.88 -0.72 -6.40
C ASP A 240 8.85 0.47 -6.41
N ALA A 241 9.05 1.09 -7.58
CA ALA A 241 9.87 2.30 -7.70
C ALA A 241 9.27 3.48 -6.91
N ALA A 242 7.95 3.70 -7.03
CA ALA A 242 7.27 4.75 -6.30
C ALA A 242 7.23 4.49 -4.77
N GLU A 243 7.11 3.23 -4.36
CA GLU A 243 7.20 2.84 -2.94
C GLU A 243 8.60 3.11 -2.38
N LYS A 244 9.64 2.72 -3.13
CA LYS A 244 11.03 2.97 -2.75
C LYS A 244 11.32 4.46 -2.60
N GLU A 245 10.89 5.28 -3.55
CA GLU A 245 11.05 6.74 -3.48
C GLU A 245 10.36 7.33 -2.24
N ARG A 246 9.18 6.84 -1.88
CA ARG A 246 8.47 7.27 -0.67
C ARG A 246 9.22 6.90 0.60
N LEU A 247 9.70 5.67 0.71
CA LEU A 247 10.47 5.20 1.86
C LEU A 247 11.79 5.98 2.00
N ASP A 248 12.46 6.29 0.88
CA ASP A 248 13.67 7.11 0.87
C ASP A 248 13.36 8.55 1.33
N ALA A 249 12.24 9.13 0.90
CA ALA A 249 11.79 10.45 1.34
C ALA A 249 11.47 10.49 2.84
N GLU A 250 10.70 9.52 3.35
CA GLU A 250 10.39 9.38 4.78
C GLU A 250 11.66 9.24 5.63
N ARG A 251 12.63 8.46 5.13
CA ARG A 251 13.94 8.29 5.80
C ARG A 251 14.72 9.61 5.86
N VAL A 252 14.75 10.36 4.76
CA VAL A 252 15.43 11.67 4.73
C VAL A 252 14.74 12.65 5.69
N GLU A 253 13.41 12.67 5.71
CA GLU A 253 12.65 13.53 6.63
C GLU A 253 12.89 13.15 8.10
N ALA A 254 12.91 11.85 8.43
CA ALA A 254 13.21 11.38 9.78
C ALA A 254 14.62 11.80 10.24
N LEU A 255 15.62 11.69 9.35
CA LEU A 255 16.98 12.15 9.64
C LEU A 255 17.06 13.66 9.82
N GLN A 256 16.31 14.44 9.04
CA GLN A 256 16.22 15.90 9.19
C GLN A 256 15.59 16.30 10.53
N LYS A 257 14.49 15.63 10.93
CA LYS A 257 13.84 15.84 12.23
C LYS A 257 14.79 15.51 13.40
N LEU A 258 15.55 14.42 13.30
CA LEU A 258 16.58 14.05 14.28
C LEU A 258 17.69 15.11 14.37
N ALA A 259 18.17 15.60 13.23
CA ALA A 259 19.18 16.66 13.18
C ALA A 259 18.67 17.97 13.81
N GLN A 260 17.44 18.38 13.50
CA GLN A 260 16.79 19.54 14.10
C GLN A 260 16.64 19.40 15.62
N ARG A 261 16.12 18.27 16.12
CA ARG A 261 16.02 18.01 17.56
C ARG A 261 17.38 18.05 18.25
N THR A 262 18.42 17.51 17.61
CA THR A 262 19.78 17.52 18.15
C THR A 262 20.33 18.94 18.24
N GLU A 263 20.10 19.77 17.21
CA GLU A 263 20.51 21.17 17.20
C GLU A 263 19.77 22.00 18.25
N GLU A 264 18.45 21.86 18.33
CA GLU A 264 17.63 22.52 19.36
C GLU A 264 18.08 22.14 20.78
N THR A 265 18.41 20.86 20.99
CA THR A 265 18.92 20.38 22.28
C THR A 265 20.29 20.98 22.58
N ARG A 266 21.15 21.14 21.57
CA ARG A 266 22.45 21.81 21.71
C ARG A 266 22.29 23.28 22.08
N GLU A 267 21.45 24.03 21.36
CA GLU A 267 21.18 25.44 21.65
C GLU A 267 20.62 25.65 23.06
N LYS A 268 19.66 24.80 23.48
CA LYS A 268 19.10 24.82 24.84
C LYS A 268 20.20 24.60 25.89
N ARG A 269 21.07 23.61 25.67
CA ARG A 269 22.19 23.32 26.58
C ARG A 269 23.18 24.48 26.65
N GLU A 270 23.50 25.12 25.53
CA GLU A 270 24.40 26.29 25.51
C GLU A 270 23.79 27.49 26.25
N ARG A 271 22.49 27.76 26.06
CA ARG A 271 21.78 28.80 26.81
C ARG A 271 21.74 28.51 28.31
N ALA A 272 21.46 27.26 28.68
CA ALA A 272 21.47 26.80 30.08
C ALA A 272 22.87 26.98 30.70
N LEU A 273 23.93 26.64 29.95
CA LEU A 273 25.32 26.80 30.38
C LEU A 273 25.65 28.28 30.62
N LEU A 274 25.32 29.16 29.68
CA LEU A 274 25.59 30.60 29.82
C LEU A 274 24.82 31.19 31.02
N LYS A 275 23.54 30.85 31.16
CA LYS A 275 22.69 31.26 32.30
C LYS A 275 23.27 30.78 33.63
N ALA A 276 23.71 29.53 33.70
CA ALA A 276 24.33 28.95 34.89
C ALA A 276 25.67 29.62 35.23
N GLN A 277 26.52 29.88 34.23
CA GLN A 277 27.79 30.59 34.41
C GLN A 277 27.59 32.00 34.96
N LEU A 278 26.69 32.78 34.35
CA LEU A 278 26.39 34.14 34.79
C LEU A 278 25.80 34.16 36.21
N GLY A 279 24.83 33.28 36.49
CA GLY A 279 24.22 33.18 37.83
C GLY A 279 25.22 32.78 38.91
N VAL A 280 26.10 31.80 38.65
CA VAL A 280 27.13 31.38 39.61
C VAL A 280 28.20 32.48 39.78
N ALA A 281 28.58 33.18 38.72
CA ALA A 281 29.51 34.30 38.81
C ALA A 281 28.95 35.42 39.70
N GLN A 282 27.69 35.82 39.47
CA GLN A 282 27.01 36.82 40.26
C GLN A 282 26.87 36.40 41.73
N ASP A 283 26.42 35.17 42.01
CA ASP A 283 26.30 34.67 43.39
C ASP A 283 27.65 34.64 44.13
N ARG A 284 28.75 34.40 43.41
CA ARG A 284 30.12 34.46 43.96
C ARG A 284 30.54 35.88 44.23
N GLU A 285 30.32 36.80 43.29
CA GLU A 285 30.62 38.22 43.45
C GLU A 285 29.87 38.82 44.63
N ASP A 286 28.57 38.54 44.77
CA ASP A 286 27.73 39.02 45.87
C ASP A 286 28.25 38.54 47.23
N ARG A 287 28.64 37.27 47.35
CA ARG A 287 29.21 36.72 48.60
C ARG A 287 30.59 37.27 48.91
N MET A 288 31.42 37.51 47.89
CA MET A 288 32.72 38.16 48.06
C MET A 288 32.58 39.63 48.47
N ALA A 289 31.65 40.37 47.84
CA ALA A 289 31.35 41.75 48.15
C ALA A 289 30.78 41.88 49.57
N LEU A 290 29.84 41.01 49.96
CA LEU A 290 29.30 40.97 51.32
C LEU A 290 30.41 40.70 52.35
N ALA A 291 31.25 39.69 52.13
CA ALA A 291 32.38 39.40 53.00
C ALA A 291 33.34 40.60 53.11
N PHE A 292 33.62 41.27 51.99
CA PHE A 292 34.48 42.46 51.95
C PHE A 292 33.89 43.64 52.72
N VAL A 293 32.60 43.95 52.53
CA VAL A 293 31.90 45.01 53.26
C VAL A 293 31.87 44.70 54.76
N LEU A 294 31.58 43.46 55.15
CA LEU A 294 31.60 43.04 56.55
C LEU A 294 32.99 43.19 57.18
N LEU A 295 34.06 42.88 56.45
CA LEU A 295 35.44 43.10 56.90
C LEU A 295 35.78 44.58 57.04
N LEU A 296 35.34 45.44 56.12
CA LEU A 296 35.52 46.89 56.23
C LEU A 296 34.79 47.47 57.44
N VAL A 297 33.55 47.05 57.70
CA VAL A 297 32.78 47.47 58.88
C VAL A 297 33.43 46.95 60.16
N ALA A 298 33.86 45.69 60.18
CA ALA A 298 34.58 45.11 61.33
C ALA A 298 35.88 45.88 61.62
N PHE A 299 36.63 46.23 60.59
CA PHE A 299 37.85 47.04 60.72
C PHE A 299 37.54 48.44 61.27
N GLY A 300 36.50 49.11 60.76
CA GLY A 300 36.05 50.40 61.27
C GLY A 300 35.62 50.35 62.75
N LEU A 301 34.86 49.33 63.15
CA LEU A 301 34.48 49.09 64.56
C LEU A 301 35.69 48.76 65.43
N GLY A 302 36.67 48.03 64.91
CA GLY A 302 37.93 47.74 65.58
C GLY A 302 38.74 49.02 65.86
N LEU A 303 38.89 49.88 64.84
CA LEU A 303 39.54 51.19 65.00
C LEU A 303 38.77 52.09 65.98
N TRP A 304 37.43 52.09 65.91
CA TRP A 304 36.60 52.86 66.83
C TRP A 304 36.76 52.36 68.29
N GLY A 305 36.70 51.05 68.50
CA GLY A 305 36.94 50.41 69.80
C GLY A 305 38.34 50.71 70.34
N TRP A 306 39.37 50.68 69.49
CA TRP A 306 40.74 51.02 69.86
C TRP A 306 40.88 52.49 70.29
N SER A 307 40.32 53.43 69.52
CA SER A 307 40.35 54.87 69.86
C SER A 307 39.73 55.20 71.22
N HIS A 308 38.63 54.51 71.59
CA HIS A 308 37.94 54.73 72.86
C HIS A 308 38.67 54.11 74.06
N ARG A 309 39.50 53.09 73.80
CA ARG A 309 40.38 52.44 74.77
C ARG A 309 41.67 53.24 75.02
N GLU A 310 42.16 53.98 74.01
CA GLU A 310 43.46 54.67 74.05
C GLU A 310 43.39 56.18 74.33
N ARG A 311 42.22 56.83 74.26
CA ARG A 311 42.03 58.21 74.72
C ARG A 311 42.20 58.33 76.25
N THR A 312 43.43 58.35 76.75
CA THR A 312 43.76 58.78 78.10
C THR A 312 43.76 60.31 78.16
N ASP A 313 42.59 60.91 78.44
CA ASP A 313 42.53 62.28 78.94
C ASP A 313 42.93 62.27 80.43
N PRO A 314 43.99 62.99 80.84
CA PRO A 314 44.45 63.01 82.23
C PRO A 314 43.47 63.70 83.21
N GLU A 315 42.48 64.43 82.71
CA GLU A 315 41.54 65.25 83.50
C GLU A 315 40.07 64.84 83.36
N ALA A 316 39.76 63.75 82.64
CA ALA A 316 38.39 63.28 82.51
C ALA A 316 37.87 62.67 83.82
N GLU A 317 36.76 63.22 84.34
CA GLU A 317 36.09 62.81 85.58
C GLU A 317 35.94 61.27 85.70
N ALA A 318 36.27 60.74 86.88
CA ALA A 318 36.33 59.30 87.18
C ALA A 318 34.99 58.55 87.07
N GLU A 319 33.87 59.24 86.81
CA GLU A 319 32.53 58.62 86.72
C GLU A 319 32.28 57.87 85.40
N ASP A 320 32.91 58.25 84.28
CA ASP A 320 32.55 57.71 82.93
C ASP A 320 33.46 56.60 82.41
N ALA A 321 34.56 56.28 83.11
CA ALA A 321 35.51 55.23 82.75
C ALA A 321 34.90 53.81 82.53
N PRO A 322 33.99 53.30 83.39
CA PRO A 322 33.43 51.95 83.19
C PRO A 322 32.50 51.87 81.97
N LEU A 323 31.82 52.97 81.62
CA LEU A 323 30.98 53.04 80.42
C LEU A 323 31.83 53.02 79.14
N ARG A 324 33.00 53.68 79.15
CA ARG A 324 33.95 53.69 78.02
C ARG A 324 34.54 52.31 77.74
N HIS A 325 34.97 51.57 78.78
CA HIS A 325 35.44 50.19 78.63
C HIS A 325 34.34 49.23 78.14
N LYS A 326 33.10 49.40 78.62
CA LYS A 326 31.95 48.63 78.12
C LYS A 326 31.72 48.90 76.63
N LYS A 327 31.73 50.16 76.18
CA LYS A 327 31.57 50.52 74.77
C LYS A 327 32.67 49.94 73.87
N ALA A 328 33.94 49.99 74.31
CA ALA A 328 35.06 49.40 73.58
C ALA A 328 34.95 47.86 73.48
N ASN A 329 34.58 47.18 74.57
CA ASN A 329 34.40 45.73 74.56
C ASN A 329 33.23 45.30 73.66
N ILE A 330 32.12 46.06 73.66
CA ILE A 330 30.99 45.83 72.74
C ILE A 330 31.43 46.01 71.28
N ALA A 331 32.22 47.04 70.97
CA ALA A 331 32.76 47.27 69.63
C ALA A 331 33.65 46.12 69.13
N PHE A 332 34.56 45.62 69.98
CA PHE A 332 35.41 44.48 69.64
C PHE A 332 34.62 43.18 69.49
N ALA A 333 33.61 42.94 70.34
CA ALA A 333 32.73 41.78 70.23
C ALA A 333 31.93 41.81 68.91
N LEU A 334 31.40 42.98 68.53
CA LEU A 334 30.72 43.18 67.25
C LEU A 334 31.68 43.01 66.07
N ALA A 335 32.89 43.57 66.14
CA ALA A 335 33.91 43.40 65.10
C ALA A 335 34.30 41.92 64.92
N GLY A 336 34.53 41.19 66.01
CA GLY A 336 34.82 39.76 65.98
C GLY A 336 33.67 38.94 65.39
N PHE A 337 32.42 39.26 65.75
CA PHE A 337 31.24 38.63 65.17
C PHE A 337 31.15 38.86 63.66
N LEU A 338 31.35 40.10 63.19
CA LEU A 338 31.31 40.43 61.76
C LEU A 338 32.41 39.73 60.96
N ILE A 339 33.60 39.52 61.54
CA ILE A 339 34.67 38.73 60.91
C ILE A 339 34.24 37.27 60.71
N VAL A 340 33.61 36.67 61.72
CA VAL A 340 33.09 35.29 61.61
C VAL A 340 32.00 35.20 60.54
N VAL A 341 31.07 36.15 60.51
CA VAL A 341 30.03 36.21 59.46
C VAL A 341 30.63 36.41 58.07
N ALA A 342 31.67 37.25 57.93
CA ALA A 342 32.39 37.44 56.68
C ALA A 342 33.07 36.15 56.20
N LEU A 343 33.70 35.40 57.12
CA LEU A 343 34.32 34.12 56.82
C LEU A 343 33.28 33.08 56.36
N ILE A 344 32.11 33.03 57.04
CA ILE A 344 31.01 32.14 56.63
C ILE A 344 30.50 32.53 55.24
N ALA A 345 30.29 33.81 54.95
CA ALA A 345 29.88 34.28 53.63
C ALA A 345 30.90 33.90 52.53
N PHE A 346 32.19 34.00 52.83
CA PHE A 346 33.26 33.62 51.91
C PHE A 346 33.38 32.10 51.71
N VAL A 347 33.31 31.30 52.77
CA VAL A 347 33.45 29.83 52.69
C VAL A 347 32.22 29.19 52.07
N THR A 348 31.03 29.73 52.33
CA THR A 348 29.80 29.18 51.77
C THR A 348 29.65 29.45 50.28
N ARG A 349 30.44 30.34 49.65
CA ARG A 349 30.35 30.72 48.23
C ARG A 349 30.22 29.49 47.29
N PRO A 350 29.35 29.57 46.26
CA PRO A 350 29.11 28.40 45.42
C PRO A 350 30.37 27.99 44.65
N GLY A 351 30.59 26.67 44.59
CA GLY A 351 31.65 26.04 43.80
C GLY A 351 31.35 26.07 42.30
N LEU A 352 32.32 25.69 41.47
CA LEU A 352 32.14 25.64 40.02
C LEU A 352 31.25 24.44 39.58
N ASP A 353 31.15 23.41 40.42
CA ASP A 353 30.27 22.25 40.29
C ASP A 353 28.76 22.61 40.38
N GLU A 354 28.44 23.78 40.93
CA GLU A 354 27.09 24.33 40.94
C GLU A 354 26.60 24.68 39.52
N ILE A 355 27.51 24.99 38.58
CA ILE A 355 27.18 25.26 37.18
C ILE A 355 26.58 24.00 36.54
N ASP A 356 27.24 22.86 36.69
CA ASP A 356 26.78 21.59 36.12
C ASP A 356 25.43 21.16 36.72
N ARG A 357 25.24 21.36 38.03
CA ARG A 357 23.95 21.09 38.69
C ARG A 357 22.82 21.98 38.17
N ARG A 358 23.07 23.27 37.95
CA ARG A 358 22.08 24.21 37.39
C ARG A 358 21.77 23.90 35.92
N VAL A 359 22.77 23.51 35.13
CA VAL A 359 22.56 23.06 33.74
C VAL A 359 21.74 21.78 33.71
N ALA A 360 22.04 20.80 34.58
CA ALA A 360 21.27 19.57 34.66
C ALA A 360 19.80 19.83 35.07
N ALA A 361 19.57 20.74 36.02
CA ALA A 361 18.22 21.13 36.43
C ALA A 361 17.45 21.87 35.31
N ASP A 362 18.07 22.85 34.64
CA ASP A 362 17.43 23.62 33.54
C ASP A 362 17.11 22.71 32.33
N MET A 363 17.93 21.67 32.09
CA MET A 363 17.66 20.64 31.08
C MET A 363 16.56 19.64 31.49
N GLN A 364 16.37 19.39 32.80
CA GLN A 364 15.32 18.51 33.34
C GLN A 364 13.94 19.19 33.38
N ASP A 365 13.87 20.47 33.73
CA ASP A 365 12.61 21.24 33.71
C ASP A 365 12.05 21.37 32.28
N GLY A 366 12.91 21.38 31.26
CA GLY A 366 12.51 21.41 29.86
C GLY A 366 12.07 20.06 29.27
N THR A 367 12.41 18.93 29.89
CA THR A 367 12.06 17.59 29.38
C THR A 367 10.69 17.12 29.83
N ALA A 368 10.16 17.63 30.95
CA ALA A 368 8.79 17.35 31.40
C ALA A 368 7.71 17.95 30.45
N ALA A 369 8.04 18.98 29.67
CA ALA A 369 7.13 19.62 28.72
C ALA A 369 7.22 19.05 27.28
N SER A 370 8.23 18.25 26.97
CA SER A 370 8.39 17.59 25.66
C SER A 370 8.15 16.08 25.70
N GLY A 371 7.49 15.60 26.76
CA GLY A 371 6.90 14.26 26.82
C GLY A 371 5.71 14.12 25.87
N GLY A 372 5.91 14.45 24.60
CA GLY A 372 5.10 13.87 23.55
C GLY A 372 5.41 12.39 23.59
N SER A 373 4.52 11.61 24.19
CA SER A 373 4.42 10.18 23.96
C SER A 373 4.64 9.96 22.47
N ASP A 374 5.75 9.31 22.12
CA ASP A 374 5.97 8.86 20.75
C ASP A 374 4.76 8.01 20.38
N PRO A 375 3.85 8.45 19.48
CA PRO A 375 2.64 7.69 19.18
C PRO A 375 2.98 6.34 18.55
N LEU A 376 4.22 6.17 18.07
CA LEU A 376 4.76 4.93 17.53
C LEU A 376 5.17 3.93 18.63
N ALA A 377 5.38 4.38 19.88
CA ALA A 377 5.73 3.51 20.99
C ALA A 377 4.51 3.03 21.80
N ALA A 378 3.35 3.67 21.65
CA ALA A 378 2.18 3.41 22.49
C ALA A 378 1.26 2.29 22.00
N ASN A 379 1.50 1.69 20.82
CA ASN A 379 0.79 0.51 20.31
C ASN A 379 1.64 -0.25 19.27
N ALA A 380 2.92 -0.48 19.58
CA ALA A 380 3.77 -1.34 18.77
C ALA A 380 3.42 -2.82 19.03
N GLY A 381 2.74 -3.45 18.07
CA GLY A 381 2.56 -4.91 18.01
C GLY A 381 1.58 -5.55 19.00
N GLY A 382 0.50 -4.86 19.39
CA GLY A 382 -0.54 -5.39 20.27
C GLY A 382 -1.68 -6.12 19.55
N ASP A 383 -2.42 -6.94 20.30
CA ASP A 383 -3.71 -7.47 19.91
C ASP A 383 -4.66 -6.29 19.60
N GLY A 384 -5.45 -6.39 18.53
CA GLY A 384 -6.33 -5.31 18.13
C GLY A 384 -7.24 -5.67 16.97
N SER A 385 -8.39 -5.01 16.93
CA SER A 385 -9.30 -5.07 15.78
C SER A 385 -8.90 -3.97 14.79
N PHE A 386 -8.92 -4.29 13.49
CA PHE A 386 -8.50 -3.39 12.43
C PHE A 386 -9.56 -3.30 11.33
N VAL A 387 -9.78 -2.07 10.85
CA VAL A 387 -10.48 -1.79 9.60
C VAL A 387 -9.45 -1.35 8.58
N CYS A 388 -9.41 -2.00 7.43
CA CYS A 388 -8.43 -1.74 6.39
C CYS A 388 -9.08 -1.26 5.10
N HIS A 389 -8.65 -0.09 4.65
CA HIS A 389 -9.08 0.54 3.41
C HIS A 389 -8.03 0.36 2.32
N ILE A 390 -8.48 0.04 1.10
CA ILE A 390 -7.59 -0.10 -0.05
C ILE A 390 -6.87 1.23 -0.33
N LEU A 391 -5.59 1.16 -0.68
CA LEU A 391 -4.77 2.26 -1.17
C LEU A 391 -4.58 2.10 -2.70
N PRO A 392 -5.46 2.68 -3.54
CA PRO A 392 -5.44 2.43 -4.99
C PRO A 392 -4.12 2.85 -5.66
N GLU A 393 -3.44 3.87 -5.13
CA GLU A 393 -2.18 4.39 -5.65
C GLU A 393 -0.97 3.49 -5.35
N ARG A 394 -1.11 2.59 -4.37
CA ARG A 394 -0.12 1.55 -3.99
C ARG A 394 -0.55 0.16 -4.43
N SER A 395 -1.74 0.03 -4.99
CA SER A 395 -2.33 -1.23 -5.39
C SER A 395 -2.31 -1.39 -6.90
N ARG A 396 -2.02 -2.61 -7.34
CA ARG A 396 -2.29 -3.09 -8.68
C ARG A 396 -3.53 -3.97 -8.61
N ILE A 397 -4.66 -3.42 -9.02
CA ILE A 397 -5.95 -4.11 -9.10
C ILE A 397 -6.11 -4.59 -10.53
N THR A 398 -6.33 -5.89 -10.73
CA THR A 398 -6.60 -6.46 -12.06
C THR A 398 -8.04 -6.91 -12.15
N ASN A 399 -8.44 -7.85 -11.28
CA ASN A 399 -9.75 -8.51 -11.31
C ASN A 399 -10.35 -8.77 -9.92
N ALA A 400 -9.67 -8.39 -8.84
CA ALA A 400 -10.21 -8.53 -7.49
C ALA A 400 -11.33 -7.53 -7.20
N GLU A 401 -12.29 -7.99 -6.42
CA GLU A 401 -13.14 -7.08 -5.65
C GLU A 401 -12.29 -6.45 -4.55
N THR A 402 -12.50 -5.16 -4.29
CA THR A 402 -11.76 -4.41 -3.27
C THR A 402 -12.69 -4.05 -2.10
N PRO A 403 -13.18 -5.03 -1.32
CA PRO A 403 -13.97 -4.75 -0.14
C PRO A 403 -13.10 -4.12 0.95
N GLU A 404 -13.74 -3.42 1.86
CA GLU A 404 -13.17 -3.07 3.15
C GLU A 404 -12.91 -4.35 3.96
N LEU A 405 -11.71 -4.48 4.51
CA LEU A 405 -11.31 -5.66 5.28
C LEU A 405 -11.41 -5.35 6.77
N ILE A 406 -12.11 -6.19 7.51
CA ILE A 406 -12.22 -6.07 8.97
C ILE A 406 -11.69 -7.37 9.58
N PHE A 407 -10.70 -7.25 10.47
CA PHE A 407 -10.16 -8.41 11.17
C PHE A 407 -9.55 -8.06 12.52
N ASP A 408 -9.59 -9.03 13.43
CA ASP A 408 -8.88 -9.03 14.69
C ASP A 408 -7.52 -9.69 14.52
N TRP A 409 -6.49 -9.08 15.08
CA TRP A 409 -5.11 -9.53 15.05
C TRP A 409 -4.61 -9.80 16.46
N THR A 410 -3.78 -10.83 16.62
CA THR A 410 -3.03 -11.06 17.86
C THR A 410 -1.53 -10.94 17.66
N ALA A 411 -0.77 -10.65 18.71
CA ALA A 411 0.68 -10.58 18.70
C ALA A 411 1.35 -11.91 18.26
N GLU A 412 0.66 -13.04 18.44
CA GLU A 412 1.08 -14.36 17.93
C GLU A 412 0.69 -14.61 16.46
N GLY A 413 0.12 -13.61 15.78
CA GLY A 413 -0.28 -13.65 14.39
C GLY A 413 -1.52 -14.47 14.10
N CYS A 414 -2.45 -14.54 15.06
CA CYS A 414 -3.76 -15.11 14.79
C CYS A 414 -4.70 -14.05 14.24
N VAL A 415 -5.41 -14.38 13.16
CA VAL A 415 -6.46 -13.56 12.57
C VAL A 415 -7.83 -14.13 12.91
N ASN A 416 -8.69 -13.31 13.49
CA ASN A 416 -10.08 -13.65 13.91
C ASN A 416 -10.16 -14.94 14.73
N GLU A 417 -9.17 -15.22 15.58
CA GLU A 417 -9.04 -16.44 16.40
C GLU A 417 -9.02 -17.77 15.60
N ARG A 418 -8.94 -17.71 14.27
CA ARG A 418 -9.17 -18.87 13.38
C ARG A 418 -8.04 -19.14 12.42
N THR A 419 -7.37 -18.10 11.94
CA THR A 419 -6.37 -18.22 10.88
C THR A 419 -5.00 -17.82 11.40
N GLN A 420 -4.13 -18.81 11.61
CA GLN A 420 -2.74 -18.55 11.98
C GLN A 420 -1.97 -17.99 10.78
N TYR A 421 -1.24 -16.90 10.97
CA TYR A 421 -0.23 -16.39 10.06
C TYR A 421 1.15 -16.92 10.47
N GLY A 422 1.99 -17.23 9.49
CA GLY A 422 3.37 -17.62 9.72
C GLY A 422 4.27 -16.41 9.87
N TYR A 423 5.33 -16.52 10.67
CA TYR A 423 6.36 -15.50 10.81
C TYR A 423 7.69 -16.03 10.31
N ALA A 424 8.22 -15.42 9.25
CA ALA A 424 9.50 -15.79 8.67
C ALA A 424 10.20 -14.55 8.08
N SER A 425 11.52 -14.45 8.28
CA SER A 425 12.34 -13.34 7.73
C SER A 425 11.81 -11.94 8.08
N GLY A 426 11.26 -11.78 9.28
CA GLY A 426 10.72 -10.49 9.75
C GLY A 426 9.29 -10.18 9.30
N ASN A 427 8.63 -11.04 8.52
CA ASN A 427 7.32 -10.77 7.93
C ASN A 427 6.26 -11.78 8.37
N TRP A 428 5.07 -11.28 8.68
CA TRP A 428 3.88 -12.11 8.85
C TRP A 428 3.23 -12.40 7.51
N SER A 429 2.99 -13.67 7.20
CA SER A 429 2.30 -14.05 5.99
C SER A 429 1.50 -15.36 6.08
N ARG A 430 0.48 -15.46 5.22
CA ARG A 430 -0.37 -16.63 5.08
C ARG A 430 -0.61 -16.93 3.60
N VAL A 431 -0.32 -18.17 3.21
CA VAL A 431 -0.51 -18.68 1.86
C VAL A 431 -1.84 -19.43 1.75
N PHE A 432 -2.65 -19.05 0.77
CA PHE A 432 -3.92 -19.68 0.42
C PHE A 432 -3.81 -20.29 -0.98
N VAL A 433 -4.12 -21.58 -1.09
CA VAL A 433 -4.18 -22.32 -2.36
C VAL A 433 -5.58 -22.94 -2.46
N PRO A 434 -6.55 -22.24 -3.10
CA PRO A 434 -7.91 -22.73 -3.24
C PRO A 434 -7.99 -23.93 -4.20
N ASN A 435 -9.00 -24.78 -4.02
CA ASN A 435 -9.30 -25.87 -4.95
C ASN A 435 -10.06 -25.38 -6.19
N GLU A 436 -10.85 -24.31 -6.04
CA GLU A 436 -11.78 -23.81 -7.06
C GLU A 436 -11.22 -22.63 -7.87
N GLU A 437 -10.00 -22.17 -7.54
CA GLU A 437 -9.36 -21.06 -8.23
C GLU A 437 -8.00 -21.48 -8.77
N ASP A 438 -7.65 -20.96 -9.94
CA ASP A 438 -6.32 -21.11 -10.56
C ASP A 438 -5.37 -19.99 -10.12
N ALA A 439 -5.38 -19.69 -8.82
CA ALA A 439 -4.57 -18.65 -8.20
C ALA A 439 -4.05 -19.07 -6.82
N VAL A 440 -2.84 -18.65 -6.48
CA VAL A 440 -2.32 -18.68 -5.10
C VAL A 440 -2.36 -17.26 -4.55
N ALA A 441 -2.88 -17.09 -3.33
CA ALA A 441 -2.87 -15.80 -2.64
C ALA A 441 -1.89 -15.84 -1.46
N VAL A 442 -1.08 -14.80 -1.33
CA VAL A 442 -0.18 -14.57 -0.21
C VAL A 442 -0.60 -13.29 0.48
N ASN A 443 -1.18 -13.45 1.67
CA ASN A 443 -1.60 -12.32 2.50
C ASN A 443 -0.52 -12.04 3.53
N SER A 444 -0.14 -10.79 3.73
CA SER A 444 0.83 -10.35 4.72
C SER A 444 0.34 -9.14 5.48
N PHE A 445 0.72 -9.03 6.75
CA PHE A 445 0.36 -7.90 7.59
C PHE A 445 1.59 -7.39 8.33
N ASP A 446 1.87 -6.09 8.20
CA ASP A 446 2.89 -5.41 8.97
C ASP A 446 2.18 -4.68 10.14
N PRO A 447 2.27 -5.17 11.38
CA PRO A 447 1.56 -4.57 12.51
C PRO A 447 2.14 -3.21 12.92
N ASP A 448 3.42 -2.95 12.66
CA ASP A 448 4.09 -1.70 13.01
C ASP A 448 3.65 -0.57 12.06
N ARG A 449 3.55 -0.90 10.76
CA ARG A 449 3.08 0.05 9.73
C ARG A 449 1.57 0.02 9.51
N ARG A 450 0.88 -0.96 10.09
CA ARG A 450 -0.55 -1.27 9.87
C ARG A 450 -0.87 -1.39 8.39
N ILE A 451 -0.02 -2.09 7.64
CA ILE A 451 -0.21 -2.33 6.21
C ILE A 451 -0.57 -3.79 6.00
N PHE A 452 -1.76 -4.02 5.45
CA PHE A 452 -2.14 -5.33 4.95
C PHE A 452 -1.87 -5.39 3.44
N ARG A 453 -1.25 -6.47 2.98
CA ARG A 453 -0.98 -6.70 1.56
C ARG A 453 -1.48 -8.07 1.15
N SER A 454 -2.20 -8.14 0.05
CA SER A 454 -2.64 -9.39 -0.60
C SER A 454 -2.03 -9.46 -1.99
N GLU A 455 -1.19 -10.47 -2.22
CA GLU A 455 -0.53 -10.73 -3.50
C GLU A 455 -1.11 -11.99 -4.13
N ARG A 456 -1.58 -11.88 -5.37
CA ARG A 456 -2.23 -12.99 -6.08
C ARG A 456 -1.39 -13.42 -7.28
N TYR A 457 -1.12 -14.72 -7.37
CA TYR A 457 -0.30 -15.36 -8.39
C TYR A 457 -1.18 -16.27 -9.22
N LEU A 458 -1.35 -15.95 -10.50
CA LEU A 458 -2.18 -16.71 -11.42
C LEU A 458 -1.32 -17.76 -12.14
N LEU A 459 -1.44 -19.00 -11.72
CA LEU A 459 -0.58 -20.07 -12.18
C LEU A 459 -1.24 -20.87 -13.31
N PRO A 460 -0.46 -21.46 -14.24
CA PRO A 460 -0.99 -22.46 -15.15
C PRO A 460 -1.43 -23.72 -14.39
N ARG A 461 -2.29 -24.54 -15.01
CA ARG A 461 -2.87 -25.74 -14.37
C ARG A 461 -1.84 -26.70 -13.76
N SER A 462 -0.71 -26.94 -14.44
CA SER A 462 0.36 -27.80 -13.91
C SER A 462 0.96 -27.22 -12.64
N ALA A 463 1.35 -25.95 -12.64
CA ALA A 463 1.89 -25.28 -11.46
C ALA A 463 0.86 -25.15 -10.32
N MET A 464 -0.43 -25.01 -10.62
CA MET A 464 -1.49 -25.10 -9.60
C MET A 464 -1.57 -26.49 -8.97
N SER A 465 -1.40 -27.56 -9.76
CA SER A 465 -1.35 -28.93 -9.25
C SER A 465 -0.17 -29.10 -8.28
N ASP A 466 1.01 -28.63 -8.67
CA ASP A 466 2.23 -28.68 -7.83
C ASP A 466 2.04 -27.88 -6.53
N ALA A 467 1.44 -26.69 -6.62
CA ALA A 467 1.16 -25.85 -5.45
C ALA A 467 0.12 -26.49 -4.51
N ARG A 468 -0.91 -27.14 -5.04
CA ARG A 468 -1.92 -27.87 -4.24
C ARG A 468 -1.31 -29.10 -3.59
N GLU A 469 -0.45 -29.83 -4.29
CA GLU A 469 0.30 -30.96 -3.72
C GLU A 469 1.20 -30.49 -2.57
N ALA A 470 2.02 -29.46 -2.79
CA ALA A 470 2.88 -28.88 -1.76
C ALA A 470 2.08 -28.37 -0.56
N ARG A 471 0.94 -27.69 -0.79
CA ARG A 471 0.04 -27.24 0.28
C ARG A 471 -0.55 -28.41 1.06
N GLY A 472 -0.84 -29.54 0.39
CA GLY A 472 -1.39 -30.76 0.99
C GLY A 472 -0.43 -31.49 1.94
N LYS A 473 0.89 -31.24 1.84
CA LYS A 473 1.92 -31.89 2.68
C LYS A 473 1.88 -31.44 4.15
N TYR A 474 1.22 -30.35 4.47
CA TYR A 474 1.18 -29.82 5.83
C TYR A 474 -0.22 -29.35 6.26
N LYS A 475 -0.47 -29.40 7.56
CA LYS A 475 -1.64 -28.79 8.19
C LYS A 475 -1.20 -27.51 8.90
N ALA A 476 -1.94 -26.42 8.68
CA ALA A 476 -1.65 -25.18 9.39
C ALA A 476 -1.92 -25.36 10.89
N PRO A 477 -1.01 -24.91 11.78
CA PRO A 477 -1.25 -24.91 13.22
C PRO A 477 -2.50 -24.11 13.59
N SER A 478 -3.15 -24.49 14.69
CA SER A 478 -4.22 -23.69 15.28
C SER A 478 -3.64 -22.47 15.99
N CYS A 479 -4.43 -21.40 16.08
CA CYS A 479 -4.09 -20.26 16.91
C CYS A 479 -3.86 -20.67 18.38
N GLY A 480 -2.92 -19.98 19.06
CA GLY A 480 -2.56 -20.24 20.45
C GLY A 480 -1.71 -21.50 20.69
N ALA A 481 -1.32 -22.24 19.64
CA ALA A 481 -0.36 -23.32 19.78
C ALA A 481 1.07 -22.77 19.91
N GLN A 482 1.86 -23.35 20.82
CA GLN A 482 3.23 -22.89 21.08
C GLN A 482 4.09 -22.98 19.80
N GLY A 483 4.69 -21.87 19.38
CA GLY A 483 5.53 -21.81 18.18
C GLY A 483 4.75 -21.96 16.87
N ALA A 484 3.43 -21.76 16.87
CA ALA A 484 2.58 -21.86 15.67
C ALA A 484 3.07 -20.96 14.52
N ALA A 485 3.40 -19.71 14.83
CA ALA A 485 3.85 -18.71 13.86
C ALA A 485 5.14 -19.12 13.14
N SER A 486 6.20 -19.47 13.87
CA SER A 486 7.47 -19.88 13.27
C SER A 486 7.32 -21.18 12.48
N THR A 487 6.61 -22.16 13.05
CA THR A 487 6.36 -23.45 12.39
C THR A 487 5.62 -23.27 11.07
N LEU A 488 4.57 -22.44 11.06
CA LEU A 488 3.84 -22.18 9.82
C LEU A 488 4.66 -21.36 8.81
N GLY A 489 5.53 -20.47 9.28
CA GLY A 489 6.50 -19.76 8.44
C GLY A 489 7.36 -20.72 7.62
N ASP A 490 7.93 -21.73 8.29
CA ASP A 490 8.78 -22.74 7.65
C ASP A 490 7.99 -23.66 6.70
N LEU A 491 6.81 -24.14 7.14
CA LEU A 491 5.98 -25.07 6.36
C LEU A 491 5.50 -24.50 5.03
N GLN A 492 5.26 -23.18 4.96
CA GLN A 492 4.77 -22.52 3.75
C GLN A 492 5.88 -22.28 2.71
N GLY A 493 7.16 -22.47 3.07
CA GLY A 493 8.31 -22.17 2.22
C GLY A 493 8.33 -22.94 0.90
N GLU A 494 7.87 -24.19 0.86
CA GLU A 494 7.81 -24.99 -0.38
C GLU A 494 6.84 -24.37 -1.39
N VAL A 495 5.63 -24.00 -0.95
CA VAL A 495 4.64 -23.36 -1.82
C VAL A 495 5.16 -22.01 -2.31
N LEU A 496 5.73 -21.20 -1.41
CA LEU A 496 6.30 -19.90 -1.76
C LEU A 496 7.45 -20.01 -2.78
N GLY A 497 8.29 -21.05 -2.68
CA GLY A 497 9.40 -21.29 -3.61
C GLY A 497 8.95 -21.67 -5.03
N GLN A 498 7.71 -22.13 -5.21
CA GLN A 498 7.14 -22.45 -6.52
C GLN A 498 6.48 -21.23 -7.19
N LEU A 499 6.27 -20.14 -6.45
CA LEU A 499 5.61 -18.95 -7.00
C LEU A 499 6.57 -18.15 -7.89
N PRO A 500 6.05 -17.53 -8.97
CA PRO A 500 6.79 -16.54 -9.73
C PRO A 500 7.31 -15.41 -8.85
N ARG A 501 8.38 -14.72 -9.28
CA ARG A 501 8.98 -13.63 -8.50
C ARG A 501 8.04 -12.44 -8.32
N GLN A 502 7.18 -12.18 -9.29
CA GLN A 502 6.21 -11.09 -9.26
C GLN A 502 4.79 -11.67 -9.26
N PRO A 503 3.89 -11.15 -8.40
CA PRO A 503 2.48 -11.49 -8.47
C PRO A 503 1.84 -10.89 -9.72
N ASN A 504 0.63 -11.33 -10.06
CA ASN A 504 -0.16 -10.69 -11.12
C ASN A 504 -0.96 -9.50 -10.57
N GLU A 505 -1.33 -9.57 -9.30
CA GLU A 505 -2.14 -8.57 -8.60
C GLU A 505 -1.56 -8.32 -7.20
N ARG A 506 -1.56 -7.06 -6.78
CA ARG A 506 -1.13 -6.66 -5.44
C ARG A 506 -2.09 -5.64 -4.89
N LEU A 507 -2.81 -6.01 -3.85
CA LEU A 507 -3.68 -5.11 -3.11
C LEU A 507 -2.96 -4.67 -1.84
N VAL A 508 -2.89 -3.37 -1.61
CA VAL A 508 -2.28 -2.76 -0.42
C VAL A 508 -3.35 -1.98 0.30
N TYR A 509 -3.52 -2.26 1.59
CA TYR A 509 -4.50 -1.63 2.44
C TYR A 509 -3.81 -0.90 3.60
N GLN A 510 -4.32 0.29 3.92
CA GLN A 510 -4.01 0.96 5.17
C GLN A 510 -5.01 0.49 6.22
N CYS A 511 -4.50 -0.05 7.33
CA CYS A 511 -5.32 -0.47 8.45
C CYS A 511 -5.28 0.58 9.56
N GLU A 512 -6.45 0.84 10.13
CA GLU A 512 -6.65 1.68 11.30
C GLU A 512 -7.27 0.83 12.43
N PRO A 513 -6.97 1.12 13.70
CA PRO A 513 -7.65 0.47 14.80
C PRO A 513 -9.16 0.64 14.64
N ASN A 514 -9.87 -0.47 14.69
CA ASN A 514 -11.33 -0.48 14.75
C ASN A 514 -11.72 -0.03 16.17
N GLU A 515 -11.79 1.27 16.37
CA GLU A 515 -12.38 1.88 17.56
C GLU A 515 -13.89 1.64 17.49
N GLY A 516 -14.30 0.39 17.76
CA GLY A 516 -15.71 0.06 17.91
C GLY A 516 -16.37 1.04 18.89
N GLN A 517 -17.56 1.52 18.52
CA GLN A 517 -18.49 2.10 19.49
C GLN A 517 -18.75 1.15 20.66
#